data_AF-A0A9X3YG35-F1
#
_entry.id   AF-A0A9X3YG35-F1
#
_cell.length_a   1.000
_cell.length_b   1.000
_cell.length_c   1.000
_cell.angle_alpha   90.00
_cell.angle_beta   90.00
_cell.angle_gamma   90.00
#
_symmetry.space_group_name_H-M   'P 1'
#
loop_
_entity.id
_entity.type
_entity.pdbx_description
1 polymer ?
#
loop_
_entity_poly.entity_id
_entity_poly.type
_entity_poly.pdbx_seq_one_letter_code
_entity_poly.pdbx_strand_id
1 'polypeptide(L)'
;ATDITVEELKKLWEPAAEGKIVRWNQIRPEWPDRPVKLFGRGQDSGTYDIFTEEIVGTSHSSRQDYTASENEEELAAGIAAEPDALGFFGIGAYHRHWDELKLLAVDNGKGPVYPTLSTVSLGQY
;
A
#
# COMPACT_ATOMS: atom_id res chain seq x y z
N ALA A 1 8.01 -9.98 2.32
CA ALA A 1 7.53 -10.03 3.71
C ALA A 1 6.16 -10.70 3.73
N THR A 2 5.71 -11.21 4.87
CA THR A 2 4.34 -11.74 5.06
C THR A 2 3.38 -10.71 5.64
N ASP A 3 3.93 -9.64 6.20
CA ASP A 3 3.25 -8.59 6.95
C ASP A 3 3.97 -7.25 6.80
N ILE A 4 3.27 -6.18 7.16
CA ILE A 4 3.80 -4.84 7.36
C ILE A 4 2.98 -4.16 8.46
N THR A 5 3.60 -3.32 9.29
CA THR A 5 2.84 -2.57 10.30
C THR A 5 2.25 -1.28 9.73
N VAL A 6 1.22 -0.73 10.39
CA VAL A 6 0.70 0.60 10.04
C VAL A 6 1.80 1.68 10.16
N GLU A 7 2.68 1.58 11.16
CA GLU A 7 3.81 2.52 11.31
C GLU A 7 4.81 2.43 10.15
N GLU A 8 5.09 1.22 9.66
CA GLU A 8 5.97 0.99 8.51
C GLU A 8 5.34 1.49 7.22
N LEU A 9 4.03 1.26 7.03
CA LEU A 9 3.27 1.82 5.91
C LEU A 9 3.26 3.36 5.98
N LYS A 10 3.04 3.94 7.16
CA LYS A 10 3.10 5.39 7.36
C LYS A 10 4.46 5.94 6.95
N LYS A 11 5.54 5.36 7.47
CA LYS A 11 6.93 5.74 7.15
C LYS A 11 7.22 5.65 5.65
N LEU A 12 6.56 4.73 4.94
CA LEU A 12 6.71 4.54 3.51
C LEU A 12 5.91 5.56 2.67
N TRP A 13 4.70 5.91 3.12
CA TRP A 13 3.71 6.66 2.35
C TRP A 13 3.58 8.13 2.75
N GLU A 14 4.05 8.56 3.92
CA GLU A 14 3.94 9.95 4.35
C GLU A 14 4.75 10.91 3.45
N PRO A 15 4.37 12.20 3.34
CA PRO A 15 5.07 13.16 2.48
C PRO A 15 6.58 13.27 2.75
N ALA A 16 7.00 13.06 4.00
CA ALA A 16 8.41 13.12 4.37
C ALA A 16 9.28 12.03 3.72
N ALA A 17 8.64 10.94 3.24
CA ALA A 17 9.27 9.79 2.59
C ALA A 17 9.61 10.05 1.11
N GLU A 18 8.96 11.03 0.47
CA GLU A 18 9.14 11.37 -0.93
C GLU A 18 10.61 11.61 -1.27
N GLY A 19 11.13 10.89 -2.27
CA GLY A 19 12.53 10.93 -2.67
C GLY A 19 13.56 10.45 -1.63
N LYS A 20 13.16 10.07 -0.42
CA LYS A 20 14.07 9.65 0.67
C LYS A 20 13.98 8.15 0.97
N ILE A 21 12.76 7.63 1.02
CA ILE A 21 12.49 6.20 1.18
C ILE A 21 12.27 5.62 -0.21
N VAL A 22 13.35 5.07 -0.75
CA VAL A 22 13.44 4.52 -2.11
C VAL A 22 13.88 3.06 -2.12
N ARG A 23 14.20 2.48 -0.96
CA ARG A 23 14.65 1.09 -0.79
C ARG A 23 13.99 0.41 0.40
N TRP A 24 13.67 -0.88 0.25
CA TRP A 24 12.90 -1.65 1.25
C TRP A 24 13.58 -1.76 2.61
N ASN A 25 14.91 -1.92 2.64
CA ASN A 25 15.70 -1.97 3.87
C ASN A 25 15.69 -0.66 4.69
N GLN A 26 15.26 0.47 4.11
CA GLN A 26 15.09 1.72 4.84
C GLN A 26 13.85 1.71 5.74
N ILE A 27 12.86 0.84 5.43
CA ILE A 27 11.69 0.61 6.27
C ILE A 27 12.05 -0.36 7.40
N ARG A 28 12.45 -1.58 7.03
CA ARG A 28 12.85 -2.65 7.94
C ARG A 28 14.27 -3.13 7.58
N PRO A 29 15.30 -2.95 8.43
CA PRO A 29 16.71 -3.20 8.06
C PRO A 29 17.03 -4.61 7.54
N GLU A 30 16.29 -5.63 7.98
CA GLU A 30 16.40 -7.02 7.56
C GLU A 30 15.78 -7.31 6.19
N TRP A 31 15.00 -6.38 5.63
CA TRP A 31 14.45 -6.50 4.29
C TRP A 31 15.52 -6.28 3.22
N PRO A 32 15.31 -6.79 2.00
CA PRO A 32 16.32 -6.71 0.95
C PRO A 32 16.62 -5.24 0.56
N ASP A 33 17.87 -4.99 0.17
CA ASP A 33 18.29 -3.70 -0.40
C ASP A 33 17.85 -3.57 -1.87
N ARG A 34 16.53 -3.44 -2.06
CA ARG A 34 15.88 -3.37 -3.37
C ARG A 34 15.07 -2.09 -3.52
N PRO A 35 14.94 -1.55 -4.75
CA PRO A 35 14.12 -0.38 -5.01
C PRO A 35 12.68 -0.60 -4.57
N VAL A 36 12.07 0.46 -4.03
CA VAL A 36 10.64 0.53 -3.77
C VAL A 36 9.95 1.02 -5.04
N LYS A 37 8.92 0.29 -5.47
CA LYS A 37 8.00 0.70 -6.54
C LYS A 37 6.59 0.81 -5.96
N LEU A 38 6.00 1.99 -6.05
CA LEU A 38 4.70 2.27 -5.44
C LEU A 38 3.65 2.54 -6.51
N PHE A 39 2.48 1.95 -6.32
CA PHE A 39 1.30 2.11 -7.16
C PHE A 39 0.09 2.43 -6.28
N GLY A 40 -0.85 3.24 -6.75
CA GLY A 40 -1.99 3.61 -5.93
C GLY A 40 -3.11 4.29 -6.70
N ARG A 41 -4.26 4.40 -6.03
CA ARG A 41 -5.35 5.24 -6.53
C ARG A 41 -4.94 6.72 -6.51
N GLY A 42 -5.43 7.50 -7.46
CA GLY A 42 -5.15 8.93 -7.54
C GLY A 42 -5.85 9.75 -6.47
N GLN A 43 -5.50 11.03 -6.39
CA GLN A 43 -5.95 11.95 -5.35
C GLN A 43 -7.45 12.26 -5.37
N ASP A 44 -8.13 11.99 -6.49
CA ASP A 44 -9.57 12.17 -6.65
C ASP A 44 -10.37 10.92 -6.21
N SER A 45 -9.69 9.87 -5.74
CA SER A 45 -10.31 8.61 -5.34
C SER A 45 -10.66 8.61 -3.86
N GLY A 46 -11.90 8.26 -3.51
CA GLY A 46 -12.26 8.01 -2.10
C GLY A 46 -11.45 6.87 -1.45
N THR A 47 -10.83 5.97 -2.24
CA THR A 47 -9.89 4.97 -1.70
C THR A 47 -8.58 5.60 -1.26
N TYR A 48 -8.11 6.64 -1.96
CA TYR A 48 -6.94 7.43 -1.57
C TYR A 48 -7.21 8.18 -0.26
N ASP A 49 -8.40 8.76 -0.11
CA ASP A 49 -8.79 9.50 1.10
C ASP A 49 -8.75 8.59 2.33
N ILE A 50 -9.39 7.42 2.25
CA ILE A 50 -9.42 6.43 3.33
C ILE A 50 -8.01 5.92 3.62
N PHE A 51 -7.24 5.55 2.59
CA PHE A 51 -5.89 5.03 2.77
C PHE A 51 -4.98 6.03 3.49
N THR A 52 -5.00 7.29 3.07
CA THR A 52 -4.15 8.34 3.68
C THR A 52 -4.62 8.71 5.09
N GLU A 53 -5.92 8.72 5.35
CA GLU A 53 -6.45 8.90 6.69
C GLU A 53 -6.00 7.78 7.64
N GLU A 54 -6.20 6.51 7.27
CA GLU A 54 -5.92 5.37 8.14
C GLU A 54 -4.42 5.10 8.29
N ILE A 55 -3.64 5.22 7.21
CA ILE A 55 -2.21 4.88 7.22
C ILE A 55 -1.35 6.06 7.63
N VAL A 56 -1.57 7.24 7.04
CA VAL A 56 -0.73 8.42 7.31
C VAL A 56 -1.27 9.20 8.51
N GLY A 57 -2.56 9.08 8.82
CA GLY A 57 -3.24 9.80 9.90
C GLY A 57 -3.83 11.13 9.45
N THR A 58 -3.81 11.43 8.15
CA THR A 58 -4.34 12.69 7.59
C THR A 58 -4.80 12.44 6.16
N SER A 59 -6.09 12.62 5.91
CA SER A 59 -6.66 12.49 4.58
C SER A 59 -5.95 13.42 3.57
N HIS A 60 -5.80 12.94 2.34
CA HIS A 60 -5.05 13.52 1.24
C HIS A 60 -3.54 13.72 1.46
N SER A 61 -2.99 13.24 2.58
CA SER A 61 -1.56 13.37 2.89
C SER A 61 -0.79 12.12 2.50
N SER A 62 -0.04 12.18 1.40
CA SER A 62 0.88 11.13 0.96
C SER A 62 2.02 11.75 0.15
N ARG A 63 3.14 11.03 0.06
CA ARG A 63 4.13 11.22 -1.01
C ARG A 63 3.45 11.14 -2.38
N GLN A 64 3.96 11.89 -3.36
CA GLN A 64 3.39 11.98 -4.71
C GLN A 64 4.22 11.29 -5.78
N ASP A 65 5.40 10.76 -5.44
CA ASP A 65 6.32 10.06 -6.35
C ASP A 65 5.99 8.57 -6.54
N TYR A 66 4.70 8.24 -6.63
CA TYR A 66 4.19 6.90 -6.94
C TYR A 66 3.41 6.91 -8.26
N THR A 67 3.17 5.73 -8.85
CA THR A 67 2.33 5.61 -10.04
C THR A 67 0.85 5.62 -9.62
N ALA A 68 0.20 6.77 -9.82
CA ALA A 68 -1.22 6.95 -9.59
C ALA A 68 -2.07 6.57 -10.82
N SER A 69 -3.19 5.86 -10.63
CA SER A 69 -4.20 5.64 -11.67
C SER A 69 -5.60 5.48 -11.08
N GLU A 70 -6.61 5.91 -11.82
CA GLU A 70 -8.03 5.60 -11.52
C GLU A 70 -8.47 4.26 -12.10
N ASN A 71 -7.66 3.66 -12.96
CA ASN A 71 -7.91 2.37 -13.57
C ASN A 71 -7.28 1.25 -12.74
N GLU A 72 -8.11 0.49 -12.04
CA GLU A 72 -7.65 -0.60 -11.17
C GLU A 72 -6.98 -1.74 -11.95
N GLU A 73 -7.33 -1.94 -13.23
CA GLU A 73 -6.69 -2.94 -14.09
C GLU A 73 -5.25 -2.54 -14.44
N GLU A 74 -5.00 -1.24 -14.67
CA GLU A 74 -3.64 -0.72 -14.88
C GLU A 74 -2.80 -0.83 -13.62
N LEU A 75 -3.38 -0.55 -12.44
CA LEU A 75 -2.68 -0.72 -11.17
C LEU A 75 -2.34 -2.19 -10.91
N ALA A 76 -3.28 -3.11 -11.10
CA ALA A 76 -3.06 -4.53 -10.94
C ALA A 76 -1.95 -5.03 -11.87
N ALA A 77 -2.02 -4.69 -13.17
CA ALA A 77 -0.99 -5.06 -14.13
C ALA A 77 0.38 -4.46 -13.80
N GLY A 78 0.44 -3.20 -13.35
CA GLY A 78 1.67 -2.52 -12.94
C GLY A 78 2.32 -3.18 -11.72
N ILE A 79 1.52 -3.56 -10.72
CA ILE A 79 2.01 -4.28 -9.53
C ILE A 79 2.48 -5.68 -9.91
N ALA A 80 1.71 -6.41 -10.72
CA ALA A 80 2.07 -7.78 -11.14
C ALA A 80 3.38 -7.82 -11.97
N ALA A 81 3.67 -6.76 -12.73
CA ALA A 81 4.88 -6.66 -13.55
C ALA A 81 6.16 -6.38 -12.73
N GLU A 82 6.03 -5.90 -11.49
CA GLU A 82 7.14 -5.41 -10.68
C GLU A 82 7.30 -6.25 -9.39
N PRO A 83 8.29 -7.17 -9.32
CA PRO A 83 8.41 -8.13 -8.21
C PRO A 83 8.57 -7.52 -6.82
N ASP A 84 9.04 -6.28 -6.74
CA ASP A 84 9.29 -5.53 -5.50
C ASP A 84 8.28 -4.37 -5.32
N ALA A 85 7.15 -4.39 -6.05
CA ALA A 85 6.13 -3.37 -5.94
C ALA A 85 5.18 -3.58 -4.75
N LEU A 86 4.65 -2.46 -4.27
CA LEU A 86 3.52 -2.39 -3.37
C LEU A 86 2.51 -1.40 -3.93
N GLY A 87 1.23 -1.70 -3.78
CA GLY A 87 0.21 -0.71 -4.04
C GLY A 87 -1.06 -0.90 -3.24
N PHE A 88 -1.90 0.13 -3.29
CA PHE A 88 -3.21 0.16 -2.65
C PHE A 88 -4.29 0.49 -3.69
N PHE A 89 -5.38 -0.28 -3.68
CA PHE A 89 -6.56 -0.06 -4.51
C PHE A 89 -7.74 -0.87 -3.95
N GLY A 90 -8.91 -0.76 -4.57
CA GLY A 90 -10.13 -1.38 -4.06
C GLY A 90 -10.02 -2.91 -3.95
N ILE A 91 -10.39 -3.47 -2.79
CA ILE A 91 -10.34 -4.92 -2.53
C ILE A 91 -11.17 -5.75 -3.53
N GLY A 92 -12.24 -5.17 -4.08
CA GLY A 92 -13.04 -5.82 -5.13
C GLY A 92 -12.27 -6.06 -6.44
N ALA A 93 -11.31 -5.19 -6.77
CA ALA A 93 -10.43 -5.40 -7.92
C ALA A 93 -9.34 -6.41 -7.62
N TYR A 94 -8.79 -6.43 -6.41
CA TYR A 94 -7.83 -7.47 -6.02
C TYR A 94 -8.42 -8.87 -6.25
N HIS A 95 -9.68 -9.09 -5.91
CA HIS A 95 -10.33 -10.39 -6.11
C HIS A 95 -10.41 -10.84 -7.58
N ARG A 96 -10.29 -9.92 -8.55
CA ARG A 96 -10.22 -10.27 -9.99
C ARG A 96 -8.81 -10.72 -10.41
N HIS A 97 -7.79 -10.40 -9.62
CA HIS A 97 -6.35 -10.60 -9.88
C HIS A 97 -5.66 -11.42 -8.78
N TRP A 98 -6.43 -12.22 -8.03
CA TRP A 98 -5.95 -12.92 -6.83
C TRP A 98 -4.89 -13.99 -7.11
N ASP A 99 -4.82 -14.44 -8.36
CA ASP A 99 -3.83 -15.39 -8.88
C ASP A 99 -2.54 -14.72 -9.35
N GLU A 100 -2.57 -13.42 -9.62
CA GLU A 100 -1.42 -12.61 -10.06
C GLU A 100 -0.81 -11.81 -8.91
N LEU A 101 -1.65 -11.37 -7.97
CA LEU A 101 -1.27 -10.48 -6.88
C LEU A 101 -1.26 -11.21 -5.54
N LYS A 102 -0.43 -10.71 -4.62
CA LYS A 102 -0.39 -11.18 -3.24
C LYS A 102 -0.97 -10.10 -2.32
N LEU A 103 -1.92 -10.49 -1.47
CA LEU A 103 -2.33 -9.66 -0.35
C LEU A 103 -1.21 -9.61 0.70
N LEU A 104 -0.96 -8.42 1.23
CA LEU A 104 -0.07 -8.19 2.36
C LEU A 104 -0.91 -8.01 3.62
N ALA A 105 -0.61 -8.76 4.67
CA ALA A 105 -1.26 -8.57 5.96
C ALA A 105 -0.75 -7.27 6.61
N VAL A 106 -1.64 -6.53 7.26
CA VAL A 106 -1.33 -5.28 7.96
C VAL A 106 -1.47 -5.50 9.47
N ASP A 107 -0.49 -5.03 10.24
CA ASP A 107 -0.48 -5.11 11.69
C ASP A 107 -0.63 -3.71 12.32
N ASN A 108 -1.74 -3.51 13.02
CA ASN A 108 -2.05 -2.30 13.79
C ASN A 108 -1.72 -2.41 15.29
N GLY A 109 -0.85 -3.34 15.67
CA GLY A 109 -0.45 -3.63 17.04
C GLY A 109 -1.26 -4.74 17.71
N LYS A 110 -2.21 -5.36 17.00
CA LYS A 110 -2.97 -6.54 17.44
C LYS A 110 -2.58 -7.81 16.70
N GLY A 111 -1.54 -7.76 15.90
CA GLY A 111 -1.09 -8.83 15.02
C GLY A 111 -1.55 -8.62 13.57
N PRO A 112 -0.90 -9.28 12.62
CA PRO A 112 -1.17 -9.09 11.19
C PRO A 112 -2.54 -9.64 10.79
N VAL A 113 -3.33 -8.80 10.14
CA VAL A 113 -4.66 -9.11 9.61
C VAL A 113 -4.66 -8.89 8.09
N TYR A 114 -5.22 -9.84 7.35
CA TYR A 114 -5.40 -9.66 5.91
C TYR A 114 -6.51 -8.63 5.62
N PRO A 115 -6.31 -7.73 4.65
CA PRO A 115 -7.38 -6.93 4.09
C PRO A 115 -8.40 -7.85 3.43
N THR A 116 -9.60 -7.90 3.99
CA THR A 116 -10.77 -8.62 3.49
C THR A 116 -11.93 -7.62 3.41
N LEU A 117 -12.99 -7.93 2.68
CA LEU A 117 -14.20 -7.08 2.67
C LEU A 117 -14.68 -6.75 4.09
N SER A 118 -14.67 -7.73 4.99
CA SER A 118 -15.09 -7.55 6.38
C SER A 118 -14.13 -6.69 7.19
N THR A 119 -12.82 -6.92 7.10
CA THR A 119 -11.81 -6.17 7.88
C THR A 119 -11.63 -4.75 7.37
N VAL A 120 -11.73 -4.55 6.05
CA VAL A 120 -11.70 -3.22 5.41
C VAL A 120 -12.95 -2.41 5.78
N SER A 121 -14.14 -3.01 5.72
CA SER A 121 -15.39 -2.31 6.09
C SER A 121 -15.45 -1.92 7.57
N LEU A 122 -14.65 -2.55 8.43
CA LEU A 122 -14.61 -2.30 9.87
C LEU A 122 -13.36 -1.53 10.32
N GLY A 123 -12.43 -1.19 9.43
CA GLY A 123 -11.16 -0.55 9.79
C GLY A 123 -10.29 -1.39 10.75
N GLN A 124 -10.35 -2.73 10.63
CA GLN A 124 -9.73 -3.67 11.57
C GLN A 124 -8.37 -4.21 11.11
N TYR A 125 -7.64 -3.45 10.31
CA TYR A 125 -6.32 -3.79 9.78
C TYR A 125 -5.24 -2.87 10.33
#